data_AF-A0A6B3D1M2-F1
#
_entry.id   AF-A0A6B3D1M2-F1
#
_cell.length_a   1.000
_cell.length_b   1.000
_cell.length_c   1.000
_cell.angle_alpha   90.00
_cell.angle_beta   90.00
_cell.angle_gamma   90.00
#
_symmetry.space_group_name_H-M   'P 1'
#
loop_
_entity.id
_entity.type
_entity.pdbx_description
1 polymer ?
#
loop_
_entity_poly.entity_id
_entity_poly.type
_entity_poly.pdbx_seq_one_letter_code
_entity_poly.pdbx_strand_id
1 'polypeptide(L)'
;GAALAEAGCTFADVVRVRYLLPAREDFEPCWPVLRRTFARVRPAATMTVCGLADERMRIEIEVDARRGTVAAGPGSALRIEPVEGD
;
A
#
# COMPACT_ATOMS: atom_id res chain seq x y z
N GLY A 1 -10.00 -3.61 0.76
CA GLY A 1 -9.15 -2.47 1.13
C GLY A 1 -10.00 -1.23 1.32
N ALA A 2 -10.98 -1.28 2.22
CA ALA A 2 -11.84 -0.12 2.50
C ALA A 2 -11.01 1.07 2.98
N ALA A 3 -10.06 0.85 3.90
CA ALA A 3 -9.12 1.89 4.36
C ALA A 3 -8.30 2.52 3.23
N LEU A 4 -7.86 1.74 2.23
CA LEU A 4 -7.21 2.30 1.04
C LEU A 4 -8.18 3.19 0.26
N ALA A 5 -9.42 2.73 0.04
CA ALA A 5 -10.43 3.48 -0.69
C ALA A 5 -10.80 4.80 0.02
N GLU A 6 -10.93 4.79 1.35
CA GLU A 6 -11.15 5.98 2.18
C GLU A 6 -10.00 7.00 2.04
N ALA A 7 -8.76 6.51 1.82
CA ALA A 7 -7.59 7.35 1.55
C ALA A 7 -7.45 7.78 0.07
N GLY A 8 -8.38 7.37 -0.82
CA GLY A 8 -8.28 7.62 -2.26
C GLY A 8 -7.22 6.76 -2.97
N CYS A 9 -6.93 5.58 -2.43
CA CYS A 9 -5.97 4.61 -2.93
C CYS A 9 -6.66 3.28 -3.27
N THR A 10 -5.94 2.45 -4.00
CA THR A 10 -6.29 1.06 -4.33
C THR A 10 -5.12 0.15 -3.98
N PHE A 11 -5.30 -1.16 -4.10
CA PHE A 11 -4.16 -2.09 -3.95
C PHE A 11 -3.07 -1.89 -5.02
N ALA A 12 -3.37 -1.23 -6.15
CA ALA A 12 -2.37 -0.89 -7.15
C ALA A 12 -1.43 0.25 -6.72
N ASP A 13 -1.79 0.99 -5.66
CA ASP A 13 -1.00 2.08 -5.10
C ASP A 13 -0.07 1.60 -3.97
N VAL A 14 -0.16 0.31 -3.58
CA VAL A 14 0.66 -0.28 -2.51
C VAL A 14 2.10 -0.42 -2.98
N VAL A 15 3.02 0.19 -2.23
CA VAL A 15 4.46 0.17 -2.51
C VAL A 15 5.24 -0.74 -1.56
N ARG A 16 4.67 -1.07 -0.39
CA ARG A 16 5.23 -2.01 0.60
C ARG A 16 4.14 -2.81 1.26
N VAL A 17 4.46 -4.06 1.58
CA VAL A 17 3.63 -4.95 2.39
C VAL A 17 4.48 -5.64 3.46
N ARG A 18 3.96 -5.71 4.68
CA ARG A 18 4.52 -6.48 5.79
C ARG A 18 3.55 -7.58 6.18
N TYR A 19 4.03 -8.81 6.25
CA TYR A 19 3.28 -9.97 6.71
C TYR A 19 3.76 -10.34 8.11
N LEU A 20 2.87 -10.28 9.09
CA LEU A 20 3.15 -10.61 10.49
C LEU A 20 2.32 -11.83 10.86
N LEU A 21 2.94 -12.87 11.39
CA LEU A 21 2.26 -14.13 11.71
C LEU A 21 2.94 -14.87 12.86
N PRO A 22 2.20 -15.59 13.72
CA PRO A 22 2.77 -16.35 14.82
C PRO A 22 3.43 -17.66 14.39
N ALA A 23 2.97 -18.27 13.28
CA ALA A 23 3.45 -19.56 12.78
C ALA A 23 3.79 -19.49 11.28
N ARG A 24 5.04 -19.82 10.91
CA ARG A 24 5.56 -19.69 9.53
C ARG A 24 4.71 -20.45 8.52
N GLU A 25 4.15 -21.57 8.94
CA GLU A 25 3.38 -22.51 8.12
C GLU A 25 2.07 -21.88 7.61
N ASP A 26 1.56 -20.85 8.28
CA ASP A 26 0.36 -20.13 7.87
C ASP A 26 0.60 -19.20 6.65
N PHE A 27 1.86 -18.97 6.26
CA PHE A 27 2.16 -18.05 5.15
C PHE A 27 1.89 -18.65 3.76
N GLU A 28 2.26 -19.91 3.51
CA GLU A 28 2.06 -20.57 2.21
C GLU A 28 0.57 -20.65 1.80
N PRO A 29 -0.36 -21.02 2.69
CA PRO A 29 -1.81 -21.00 2.41
C PRO A 29 -2.34 -19.64 1.93
N CYS A 30 -1.67 -18.54 2.27
CA CYS A 30 -2.08 -17.19 1.88
C CYS A 30 -1.69 -16.82 0.43
N TRP A 31 -0.74 -17.54 -0.19
CA TRP A 31 -0.20 -17.20 -1.51
C TRP A 31 -1.24 -17.00 -2.62
N PRO A 32 -2.31 -17.80 -2.74
CA PRO A 32 -3.34 -17.58 -3.76
C PRO A 32 -4.00 -16.20 -3.63
N VAL A 33 -4.29 -15.75 -2.40
CA VAL A 33 -4.86 -14.43 -2.13
C VAL A 33 -3.84 -13.34 -2.42
N LEU A 34 -2.62 -13.48 -1.90
CA LEU A 34 -1.55 -12.50 -2.09
C LEU A 34 -1.22 -12.30 -3.57
N ARG A 35 -1.19 -13.38 -4.37
CA ARG A 35 -1.00 -13.31 -5.82
C ARG A 35 -2.15 -12.58 -6.51
N ARG A 36 -3.41 -12.89 -6.18
CA ARG A 36 -4.57 -12.16 -6.74
C ARG A 36 -4.51 -10.66 -6.45
N THR A 37 -4.03 -10.27 -5.27
CA THR A 37 -3.99 -8.87 -4.85
C THR A 37 -2.76 -8.13 -5.38
N PHE A 38 -1.57 -8.74 -5.33
CA PHE A 38 -0.30 -8.03 -5.50
C PHE A 38 0.56 -8.47 -6.70
N ALA A 39 0.15 -9.47 -7.51
CA ALA A 39 0.99 -9.99 -8.61
C ALA A 39 1.36 -8.94 -9.67
N ARG A 40 0.52 -7.91 -9.86
CA ARG A 40 0.76 -6.81 -10.80
C ARG A 40 1.64 -5.69 -10.21
N VAL A 41 1.32 -5.21 -9.01
CA VAL A 41 2.00 -4.06 -8.38
C VAL A 41 3.36 -4.44 -7.77
N ARG A 42 3.52 -5.70 -7.33
CA ARG A 42 4.78 -6.27 -6.83
C ARG A 42 5.49 -5.35 -5.80
N PRO A 43 4.85 -5.06 -4.66
CA PRO A 43 5.41 -4.17 -3.66
C PRO A 43 6.64 -4.82 -3.00
N ALA A 44 7.48 -4.00 -2.36
CA ALA A 44 8.51 -4.53 -1.46
C ALA A 44 7.82 -5.34 -0.34
N ALA A 45 8.25 -6.58 -0.13
CA ALA A 45 7.59 -7.50 0.77
C ALA A 45 8.53 -8.01 1.86
N THR A 46 8.06 -8.06 3.09
CA THR A 46 8.78 -8.66 4.22
C THR A 46 7.82 -9.51 5.05
N MET A 47 8.30 -10.66 5.51
CA MET A 47 7.56 -11.56 6.39
C MET A 47 8.33 -11.69 7.71
N THR A 48 7.63 -11.54 8.83
CA THR A 48 8.19 -11.66 10.18
C THR A 48 7.34 -12.64 10.99
N VAL A 49 7.99 -13.54 11.72
CA VAL A 49 7.32 -14.39 12.70
C VAL A 49 7.29 -13.66 14.05
N CYS A 50 6.09 -13.33 14.55
CA CYS A 50 5.90 -12.61 15.82
C CYS A 50 4.50 -12.84 16.40
N GLY A 51 4.31 -12.49 17.69
CA GLY A 51 2.98 -12.47 18.30
C GLY A 51 2.10 -11.37 17.69
N LEU A 52 0.78 -11.58 17.74
CA LEU A 52 -0.25 -10.64 17.27
C LEU A 52 -1.13 -10.18 18.44
N ALA A 53 -2.01 -9.21 18.19
CA ALA A 53 -2.84 -8.58 19.23
C ALA A 53 -3.83 -9.54 19.92
N ASP A 54 -4.28 -10.58 19.23
CA ASP A 54 -5.18 -11.63 19.74
C ASP A 54 -4.68 -12.99 19.27
N GLU A 55 -4.65 -13.99 20.16
CA GLU A 55 -4.11 -15.34 19.89
C GLU A 55 -4.88 -16.10 18.80
N ARG A 56 -6.11 -15.70 18.48
CA ARG A 56 -6.91 -16.30 17.40
C ARG A 56 -6.49 -15.78 16.02
N MET A 57 -5.73 -14.68 15.95
CA MET A 57 -5.23 -14.13 14.69
C MET A 57 -4.12 -15.02 14.13
N ARG A 58 -4.19 -15.31 12.83
CA ARG A 58 -3.19 -16.12 12.13
C ARG A 58 -2.24 -15.32 11.24
N ILE A 59 -2.68 -14.15 10.80
CA ILE A 59 -1.89 -13.25 9.97
C ILE A 59 -2.42 -11.83 10.13
N GLU A 60 -1.49 -10.89 10.18
CA GLU A 60 -1.75 -9.47 10.01
C GLU A 60 -0.97 -8.96 8.79
N ILE A 61 -1.63 -8.11 8.00
CA ILE A 61 -1.07 -7.55 6.77
C ILE A 61 -1.13 -6.03 6.87
N GLU A 62 0.04 -5.40 6.97
CA GLU A 62 0.20 -3.96 6.91
C GLU A 62 0.68 -3.55 5.52
N VAL A 63 0.14 -2.45 4.99
CA VAL A 63 0.54 -1.91 3.68
C VAL A 63 0.84 -0.43 3.76
N ASP A 64 1.89 -0.02 3.06
CA ASP A 64 2.13 1.39 2.72
C ASP A 64 1.67 1.63 1.29
N ALA A 65 0.79 2.61 1.08
CA ALA A 65 0.33 3.02 -0.25
C ALA A 65 0.74 4.47 -0.55
N ARG A 66 1.15 4.72 -1.79
CA ARG A 66 1.42 6.06 -2.29
C ARG A 66 0.29 6.45 -3.22
N ARG A 67 -0.59 7.33 -2.76
CA ARG A 67 -1.60 7.95 -3.62
C ARG A 67 -0.89 8.55 -4.83
N GLY A 68 -1.25 8.10 -6.03
CA GLY A 68 -0.74 8.67 -7.26
C GLY A 68 -0.89 10.19 -7.24
N THR A 69 0.05 10.92 -7.86
CA THR A 69 -0.25 12.29 -8.23
C THR A 69 -1.52 12.23 -9.07
N VAL A 70 -2.58 12.96 -8.67
CA VAL A 70 -3.68 13.28 -9.59
C VAL A 70 -3.01 13.63 -10.90
N ALA A 71 -3.28 12.86 -11.97
CA ALA A 71 -2.73 13.17 -13.28
C ALA A 71 -2.88 14.67 -13.44
N ALA A 72 -1.77 15.38 -13.63
CA ALA A 72 -1.81 16.81 -13.79
C ALA A 72 -2.92 17.07 -14.81
N GLY A 73 -4.03 17.64 -14.35
CA GLY A 73 -4.96 18.26 -15.28
C GLY A 73 -4.15 19.29 -16.08
N PRO A 74 -4.68 19.83 -17.18
CA PRO A 74 -3.99 20.82 -18.00
C PRO A 74 -3.49 22.10 -17.26
N GLY A 75 -3.60 22.19 -15.92
CA GLY A 75 -3.21 23.31 -15.08
C GLY A 75 -1.97 23.11 -14.17
N SER A 76 -1.09 22.11 -14.37
CA SER A 76 0.17 22.06 -13.61
C SER A 76 1.27 23.00 -14.11
N ALA A 77 0.94 23.92 -15.03
CA ALA A 77 1.80 25.02 -15.40
C ALA A 77 1.45 26.27 -14.57
N LEU A 78 1.47 26.17 -13.23
CA LEU A 78 1.48 27.38 -12.41
C LEU A 78 2.90 27.97 -12.52
N ARG A 79 3.08 28.92 -13.44
CA ARG A 79 4.27 29.78 -13.47
C ARG A 79 4.00 30.99 -12.59
N ILE A 80 4.91 31.28 -11.68
CA ILE A 80 4.95 32.56 -10.98
C ILE A 80 5.59 33.53 -11.97
N GLU A 81 4.81 34.49 -12.46
CA GLU A 81 5.32 35.57 -13.29
C GLU A 81 5.86 36.69 -12.38
N PRO A 82 7.01 37.31 -12.72
CA PRO A 82 7.52 38.45 -11.97
C PRO A 82 6.57 39.64 -12.12
N VAL A 83 6.19 40.23 -10.99
CA VAL A 83 5.48 41.51 -10.97
C VAL A 83 6.54 42.60 -11.01
N GLU A 84 6.62 43.34 -12.11
CA GLU A 84 7.37 44.59 -12.15
C GLU A 84 6.61 45.62 -11.30
N GLY A 85 7.29 46.20 -10.31
CA GLY A 85 6.74 47.24 -9.44
C GLY A 85 7.00 48.62 -10.02
N ASP A 86 6.03 49.53 -9.85
CA ASP A 86 6.14 50.96 -10.12
C ASP A 86 7.11 51.67 -9.16
#